data_AF-F6B7I9-F1
#
_entry.id   AF-F6B7I9-F1
#
_cell.length_a   1.000
_cell.length_b   1.000
_cell.length_c   1.000
_cell.angle_alpha   90.00
_cell.angle_beta   90.00
_cell.angle_gamma   90.00
#
_symmetry.space_group_name_H-M   'P 1'
#
loop_
_entity.id
_entity.type
_entity.pdbx_description
1 polymer ?
#
loop_
_entity_poly.entity_id
_entity_poly.type
_entity_poly.pdbx_seq_one_letter_code
_entity_poly.pdbx_strand_id
1 'polypeptide(L)'
;MSDLEAFAVKVLQTIEDVRRGCYFPEAVMEPVMLSMDITEEEAIKALSYCIDQGWLSVKGRNPKFFLRPGYVAAFPVIISQKGLEFLKQFKVGGESF
;
A
#
# COMPACT_ATOMS: atom_id res chain seq x y z
N MET A 1 -8.73 -12.60 10.41
CA MET A 1 -7.89 -11.50 9.89
C MET A 1 -7.24 -10.84 11.08
N SER A 2 -5.91 -10.66 11.08
CA SER A 2 -5.22 -9.93 12.17
C SER A 2 -5.42 -8.42 12.04
N ASP A 3 -5.24 -7.65 13.13
CA ASP A 3 -5.36 -6.18 13.09
C ASP A 3 -4.40 -5.55 12.07
N LEU A 4 -3.16 -6.07 11.99
CA LEU A 4 -2.17 -5.64 11.01
C LEU A 4 -2.60 -5.95 9.57
N GLU A 5 -3.18 -7.13 9.34
CA GLU A 5 -3.68 -7.51 8.02
C GLU A 5 -4.84 -6.61 7.60
N ALA A 6 -5.83 -6.40 8.47
CA ALA A 6 -6.96 -5.50 8.19
C ALA A 6 -6.47 -4.07 7.87
N PHE A 7 -5.50 -3.57 8.63
CA PHE A 7 -4.88 -2.28 8.39
C PHE A 7 -4.14 -2.24 7.04
N ALA A 8 -3.30 -3.24 6.74
CA ALA A 8 -2.57 -3.32 5.50
C ALA A 8 -3.49 -3.43 4.27
N VAL A 9 -4.61 -4.15 4.40
CA VAL A 9 -5.64 -4.24 3.35
C VAL A 9 -6.28 -2.87 3.10
N LYS A 10 -6.62 -2.12 4.14
CA LYS A 10 -7.13 -0.73 4.00
C LYS A 10 -6.11 0.16 3.30
N VAL A 11 -4.83 0.10 3.70
CA VAL A 11 -3.75 0.84 3.03
C VAL A 11 -3.64 0.46 1.55
N LEU A 12 -3.68 -0.83 1.22
CA LEU A 12 -3.63 -1.32 -0.15
C LEU A 12 -4.82 -0.85 -1.01
N GLN A 13 -6.02 -0.80 -0.43
CA GLN A 13 -7.22 -0.26 -1.08
C GLN A 13 -7.07 1.24 -1.36
N THR A 14 -6.61 2.02 -0.38
CA THR A 14 -6.37 3.46 -0.56
C THR A 14 -5.29 3.72 -1.62
N ILE A 15 -4.22 2.91 -1.65
CA ILE A 15 -3.19 2.97 -2.72
C ILE A 15 -3.83 2.73 -4.10
N GLU A 16 -4.70 1.73 -4.23
CA GLU A 16 -5.42 1.44 -5.49
C GLU A 16 -6.33 2.59 -5.93
N ASP A 17 -7.01 3.24 -4.99
CA ASP A 17 -7.93 4.33 -5.29
C ASP A 17 -7.15 5.61 -5.66
N VAL A 18 -6.09 5.94 -4.93
CA VAL A 18 -5.23 7.11 -5.18
C VAL A 18 -4.43 6.95 -6.47
N ARG A 19 -3.84 5.77 -6.74
CA ARG A 19 -3.00 5.58 -7.94
C ARG A 19 -3.76 5.82 -9.24
N ARG A 20 -5.09 5.73 -9.26
CA ARG A 20 -5.92 6.01 -10.44
C ARG A 20 -5.87 7.49 -10.84
N GLY A 21 -5.60 8.38 -9.89
CA GLY A 21 -5.41 9.82 -10.11
C GLY A 21 -3.95 10.26 -10.21
N CYS A 22 -2.98 9.38 -9.94
CA CYS A 22 -1.56 9.71 -9.93
C CYS A 22 -0.84 9.12 -11.16
N TYR A 23 -0.14 9.97 -11.91
CA TYR A 23 0.68 9.52 -13.04
C TYR A 23 2.00 8.85 -12.58
N PHE A 24 2.55 9.29 -11.45
CA PHE A 24 3.83 8.82 -10.92
C PHE A 24 3.63 7.92 -9.69
N PRO A 25 4.17 6.68 -9.68
CA PRO A 25 4.09 5.77 -8.52
C PRO A 25 4.66 6.34 -7.22
N GLU A 26 5.68 7.19 -7.31
CA GLU A 26 6.35 7.84 -6.18
C GLU A 26 5.47 8.91 -5.51
N ALA A 27 4.44 9.41 -6.20
CA ALA A 27 3.55 10.46 -5.72
C ALA A 27 2.28 9.91 -5.03
N VAL A 28 2.19 8.60 -4.81
CA VAL A 28 0.98 7.95 -4.28
C VAL A 28 0.98 7.90 -2.75
N MET A 29 2.13 7.71 -2.10
CA MET A 29 2.16 7.43 -0.67
C MET A 29 1.86 8.65 0.20
N GLU A 30 2.33 9.83 -0.17
CA GLU A 30 2.01 11.08 0.54
C GLU A 30 0.48 11.32 0.65
N PRO A 31 -0.31 11.30 -0.45
CA PRO A 31 -1.76 11.45 -0.34
C PRO A 31 -2.46 10.29 0.37
N VAL A 32 -1.95 9.06 0.26
CA VAL A 32 -2.48 7.91 1.03
C VAL A 32 -2.35 8.19 2.52
N MET A 33 -1.15 8.57 2.98
CA MET A 33 -0.90 8.88 4.40
C MET A 33 -1.78 10.02 4.91
N LEU A 34 -1.89 11.11 4.13
CA LEU A 34 -2.74 12.25 4.48
C LEU A 34 -4.23 11.88 4.55
N SER A 35 -4.71 11.05 3.62
CA SER A 35 -6.13 10.64 3.58
C SER A 35 -6.52 9.71 4.73
N MET A 36 -5.57 8.93 5.23
CA MET A 36 -5.80 7.95 6.30
C MET A 36 -5.37 8.45 7.68
N ASP A 37 -4.75 9.64 7.76
CA ASP A 37 -4.16 10.21 8.98
C ASP A 37 -3.21 9.23 9.68
N ILE A 38 -2.32 8.59 8.91
CA ILE A 38 -1.36 7.58 9.41
C ILE A 38 0.07 8.10 9.43
N THR A 39 0.87 7.63 10.38
CA THR A 39 2.29 8.00 10.48
C THR A 39 3.15 7.26 9.46
N GLU A 40 4.39 7.73 9.29
CA GLU A 40 5.36 7.02 8.45
C GLU A 40 5.65 5.60 8.97
N GLU A 41 5.73 5.41 10.29
CA GLU A 41 5.96 4.09 10.89
C GLU A 41 4.80 3.13 10.61
N GLU A 42 3.57 3.62 10.64
CA GLU A 42 2.38 2.84 10.31
C GLU A 42 2.37 2.48 8.82
N ALA A 43 2.65 3.46 7.95
CA ALA A 43 2.78 3.23 6.51
C ALA A 43 3.87 2.19 6.21
N ILE A 44 5.05 2.29 6.83
CA ILE A 44 6.15 1.33 6.67
C ILE A 44 5.71 -0.08 7.09
N LYS A 45 5.02 -0.23 8.22
CA LYS A 45 4.51 -1.53 8.69
C LYS A 45 3.51 -2.13 7.69
N ALA A 46 2.54 -1.35 7.22
CA ALA A 46 1.55 -1.81 6.26
C ALA A 46 2.18 -2.19 4.91
N LEU A 47 3.08 -1.36 4.39
CA LEU A 47 3.79 -1.61 3.13
C LEU A 47 4.68 -2.86 3.23
N SER A 48 5.41 -3.02 4.32
CA SER A 48 6.24 -4.21 4.55
C SER A 48 5.37 -5.47 4.56
N TYR A 49 4.24 -5.44 5.26
CA TYR A 49 3.28 -6.54 5.25
C TYR A 49 2.76 -6.84 3.83
N CYS A 50 2.38 -5.81 3.07
CA CYS A 50 1.90 -5.99 1.69
C CYS A 50 2.98 -6.56 0.76
N ILE A 51 4.24 -6.22 0.97
CA ILE A 51 5.38 -6.77 0.22
C ILE A 51 5.58 -8.25 0.59
N ASP A 52 5.53 -8.59 1.87
CA ASP A 52 5.67 -9.96 2.36
C ASP A 52 4.54 -10.87 1.85
N GLN A 53 3.32 -10.34 1.74
CA GLN A 53 2.18 -11.03 1.11
C GLN A 53 2.29 -11.10 -0.41
N GLY A 54 3.23 -10.38 -1.03
CA GLY A 54 3.38 -10.28 -2.48
C GLY A 54 2.29 -9.45 -3.17
N TRP A 55 1.56 -8.62 -2.43
CA TRP A 55 0.56 -7.69 -2.97
C TRP A 55 1.19 -6.45 -3.60
N LEU A 56 2.36 -6.04 -3.10
CA LEU A 56 3.20 -5.00 -3.71
C LEU A 56 4.44 -5.61 -4.36
N SER A 57 4.80 -5.08 -5.53
CA SER A 57 6.00 -5.44 -6.27
C SER A 57 7.13 -4.48 -5.97
N VAL A 58 8.29 -5.03 -5.63
CA VAL A 58 9.55 -4.28 -5.39
C VAL A 58 10.58 -4.50 -6.50
N LYS A 59 10.19 -5.14 -7.61
CA LYS A 59 11.12 -5.46 -8.71
C LYS A 59 11.78 -4.20 -9.26
N GLY A 60 13.11 -4.23 -9.36
CA GLY A 60 13.91 -3.11 -9.87
C GLY A 60 14.08 -1.94 -8.90
N ARG A 61 13.64 -2.09 -7.63
CA ARG A 61 13.71 -1.04 -6.61
C ARG A 61 14.35 -1.57 -5.33
N ASN A 62 14.91 -0.67 -4.52
CA ASN A 62 15.47 -1.02 -3.22
C ASN A 62 14.48 -0.63 -2.10
N PRO A 63 13.56 -1.52 -1.70
CA PRO A 63 12.57 -1.20 -0.67
C PRO A 63 13.20 -0.77 0.65
N LYS A 64 14.40 -1.28 1.01
CA LYS A 64 15.10 -0.86 2.24
C LYS A 64 15.47 0.62 2.26
N PHE A 65 15.65 1.25 1.10
CA PHE A 65 15.94 2.68 1.02
C PHE A 65 14.72 3.54 1.35
N PHE A 66 13.53 3.08 0.95
CA PHE A 66 12.28 3.84 1.06
C PHE A 66 11.48 3.48 2.32
N LEU A 67 11.53 2.23 2.78
CA LEU A 67 10.81 1.75 3.97
C LEU A 67 11.51 2.19 5.27
N ARG A 68 11.68 3.50 5.43
CA ARG A 68 12.23 4.15 6.62
C ARG A 68 11.65 5.57 6.75
N PRO A 69 11.62 6.14 7.97
CA PRO A 69 11.13 7.49 8.18
C PRO A 69 11.88 8.52 7.31
N GLY A 70 11.16 9.51 6.78
CA GLY A 70 11.62 10.56 5.88
C GLY A 70 11.69 10.16 4.40
N TYR A 71 11.44 8.90 4.06
CA TYR A 71 11.54 8.40 2.67
C TYR A 71 10.29 7.65 2.20
N VAL A 72 9.43 7.17 3.10
CA VAL A 72 8.29 6.31 2.75
C VAL A 72 7.23 7.05 1.93
N ALA A 73 7.08 8.36 2.11
CA ALA A 73 6.16 9.19 1.32
C ALA A 73 6.50 9.18 -0.18
N ALA A 74 7.77 8.96 -0.54
CA ALA A 74 8.24 8.83 -1.92
C ALA A 74 8.41 7.37 -2.36
N PHE A 75 7.89 6.39 -1.60
CA PHE A 75 8.01 4.99 -1.96
C PHE A 75 7.22 4.70 -3.24
N PRO A 76 7.90 4.25 -4.31
CA PRO A 76 7.23 3.89 -5.54
C PRO A 76 6.40 2.61 -5.39
N VAL A 77 5.10 2.79 -5.22
CA VAL A 77 4.16 1.70 -5.04
C VAL A 77 3.71 1.12 -6.37
N ILE A 78 3.91 -0.19 -6.52
CA ILE A 78 3.44 -0.97 -7.67
C ILE A 78 2.62 -2.12 -7.12
N ILE A 79 1.31 -2.12 -7.35
CA ILE A 79 0.46 -3.26 -6.97
C ILE A 79 0.74 -4.41 -7.94
N SER A 80 1.04 -5.58 -7.41
CA SER A 80 1.28 -6.79 -8.21
C SER A 80 -0.03 -7.34 -8.77
N GLN A 81 0.06 -8.25 -9.74
CA GLN A 81 -1.11 -8.99 -10.23
C GLN A 81 -1.85 -9.71 -9.08
N LYS A 82 -1.10 -10.31 -8.15
CA LYS A 82 -1.63 -10.96 -6.95
C LYS A 82 -2.38 -9.98 -6.05
N GLY A 83 -1.85 -8.77 -5.87
CA GLY A 83 -2.51 -7.71 -5.10
C GLY A 83 -3.82 -7.23 -5.74
N LEU A 84 -3.85 -7.07 -7.06
CA LEU A 84 -5.07 -6.69 -7.79
C LEU A 84 -6.15 -7.78 -7.72
N GLU A 85 -5.76 -9.05 -7.87
CA GLU A 85 -6.67 -10.19 -7.74
C GLU A 85 -7.24 -10.30 -6.32
N PHE A 86 -6.39 -10.11 -5.31
CA PHE A 86 -6.80 -10.05 -3.91
C PHE A 86 -7.84 -8.94 -3.68
N LEU A 87 -7.56 -7.71 -4.12
CA LEU A 87 -8.50 -6.59 -3.99
C LEU A 87 -9.84 -6.85 -4.70
N LYS A 88 -9.81 -7.50 -5.87
CA LYS A 88 -11.03 -7.87 -6.60
C LYS A 88 -11.87 -8.86 -5.82
N GLN A 89 -11.25 -9.89 -5.24
CA GLN A 89 -11.95 -10.88 -4.42
C GLN A 89 -12.50 -10.24 -3.13
N PHE A 90 -11.71 -9.37 -2.49
CA PHE A 90 -12.11 -8.66 -1.29
C PHE A 90 -13.35 -7.76 -1.52
N LYS A 91 -13.38 -7.03 -2.65
CA LYS A 91 -14.53 -6.19 -3.05
C LYS A 91 -15.79 -7.01 -3.41
N VAL A 92 -15.64 -8.22 -3.94
CA VAL A 92 -16.76 -9.12 -4.27
C VAL A 92 -17.28 -9.89 -3.05
N GLY A 93 -16.44 -10.09 -2.03
CA GLY A 93 -16.78 -10.79 -0.79
C GLY A 93 -17.59 -10.00 0.25
N GLY A 94 -17.77 -8.70 0.06
CA GLY A 94 -18.77 -7.93 0.82
C GLY A 94 -18.40 -7.59 2.27
N GLU A 95 -17.17 -7.17 2.55
CA GLU A 95 -16.88 -6.40 3.77
C GLU A 95 -16.39 -5.00 3.40
N SER A 96 -17.35 -4.15 3.00
CA SER A 96 -17.23 -2.70 3.08
C SER A 96 -17.52 -2.31 4.52
N PHE A 97 -16.50 -1.92 5.28
CA PHE A 97 -16.67 -1.30 6.60
C PHE A 97 -16.85 0.20 6.45
#